data_AF-A0A973W068-F1
#
_entry.id   AF-A0A973W068-F1
#
_cell.length_a   1.000
_cell.length_b   1.000
_cell.length_c   1.000
_cell.angle_alpha   90.00
_cell.angle_beta   90.00
_cell.angle_gamma   90.00
#
_symmetry.space_group_name_H-M   'P 1'
#
loop_
_entity.id
_entity.type
_entity.pdbx_description
1 polymer ?
#
loop_
_entity_poly.entity_id
_entity_poly.type
_entity_poly.pdbx_seq_one_letter_code
_entity_poly.pdbx_strand_id
1 'polypeptide(L)'
;MIRTGGNWNPEAWPIYFIASEPKTLAHANTVNKHLLVAVNEIHTDEHFGMLDMFIANGCDVFIDSGVYNLATEHAHAHRMSMDRALSLAPDDIDDFTELFDKYVAIVRRMGDQVWGYIEIDQGGRDNKIRTRTKLEDMGLRPVPVYHPFNDGWDYFDYLAERYDRICFGNVVQADMETRKRLIATAWERRRKYPKLWIHALGLTASELTTAWPLNSCDSSTWLAAVRWGRHFATVANKRCWHIGSGFNYLPTEDRGAPMGHQKSRTMCGYEAHFVTRTMQQIVEESRQAVGADPAGALP
;
A
#
# COMPACT_ATOMS: atom_id res chain seq x y z
N MET A 1 15.32 -13.66 -11.73
CA MET A 1 14.34 -12.84 -11.00
C MET A 1 12.96 -13.46 -11.19
N ILE A 2 12.40 -13.99 -10.11
CA ILE A 2 11.02 -14.44 -9.94
C ILE A 2 10.11 -13.25 -10.22
N ARG A 3 9.21 -13.44 -11.18
CA ARG A 3 8.13 -12.49 -11.46
C ARG A 3 7.00 -12.75 -10.47
N THR A 4 6.70 -11.77 -9.62
CA THR A 4 5.54 -11.80 -8.71
C THR A 4 4.24 -11.72 -9.51
N GLY A 5 3.17 -12.31 -8.99
CA GLY A 5 1.89 -12.47 -9.70
C GLY A 5 1.11 -11.18 -9.88
N GLY A 6 0.12 -11.21 -10.77
CA GLY A 6 -0.60 -10.01 -11.20
C GLY A 6 -0.02 -9.41 -12.48
N ASN A 7 -0.76 -8.46 -13.04
CA ASN A 7 -0.39 -7.71 -14.24
C ASN A 7 -0.01 -6.29 -13.88
N TRP A 8 1.29 -5.99 -13.90
CA TRP A 8 1.83 -4.68 -13.58
C TRP A 8 2.77 -4.19 -14.69
N ASN A 9 2.88 -2.86 -14.81
CA ASN A 9 3.79 -2.20 -15.73
C ASN A 9 5.00 -1.62 -14.98
N PRO A 10 6.24 -2.09 -15.22
CA PRO A 10 7.44 -1.56 -14.59
C PRO A 10 7.76 -0.10 -14.93
N GLU A 11 7.18 0.43 -16.01
CA GLU A 11 7.36 1.82 -16.43
C GLU A 11 6.29 2.76 -15.83
N ALA A 12 5.29 2.24 -15.13
CA ALA A 12 4.18 3.04 -14.58
C ALA A 12 4.56 3.83 -13.31
N TRP A 13 5.83 3.78 -12.88
CA TRP A 13 6.27 4.48 -11.67
C TRP A 13 6.41 6.00 -11.93
N PRO A 14 6.11 6.86 -10.94
CA PRO A 14 5.72 6.53 -9.56
C PRO A 14 4.21 6.28 -9.39
N ILE A 15 3.84 5.37 -8.47
CA ILE A 15 2.44 5.04 -8.16
C ILE A 15 2.08 5.33 -6.69
N TYR A 16 0.95 5.99 -6.46
CA TYR A 16 0.35 6.13 -5.13
C TYR A 16 -0.99 5.40 -5.10
N PHE A 17 -1.05 4.31 -4.33
CA PHE A 17 -2.27 3.55 -4.12
C PHE A 17 -3.10 4.17 -2.99
N ILE A 18 -4.36 4.47 -3.27
CA ILE A 18 -5.30 4.81 -2.21
C ILE A 18 -5.87 3.54 -1.59
N ALA A 19 -5.68 3.36 -0.27
CA ALA A 19 -6.09 2.17 0.45
C ALA A 19 -7.43 2.39 1.16
N SER A 20 -8.42 1.52 0.93
CA SER A 20 -9.68 1.46 1.69
C SER A 20 -10.53 0.25 1.29
N GLU A 21 -11.65 0.06 1.98
CA GLU A 21 -12.71 -0.87 1.56
C GLU A 21 -13.37 -0.49 0.21
N PRO A 22 -13.89 -1.48 -0.56
CA PRO A 22 -14.39 -1.27 -1.91
C PRO A 22 -15.46 -0.17 -2.07
N LYS A 23 -16.45 -0.07 -1.18
CA LYS A 23 -17.52 0.94 -1.25
C LYS A 23 -16.96 2.34 -1.08
N THR A 24 -15.89 2.51 -0.31
CA THR A 24 -15.21 3.79 -0.16
C THR A 24 -14.44 4.13 -1.42
N LEU A 25 -13.70 3.17 -1.99
CA LEU A 25 -12.97 3.35 -3.24
C LEU A 25 -13.89 3.61 -4.44
N ALA A 26 -15.14 3.13 -4.38
CA ALA A 26 -16.17 3.43 -5.38
C ALA A 26 -16.39 4.94 -5.58
N HIS A 27 -16.12 5.77 -4.56
CA HIS A 27 -16.24 7.22 -4.65
C HIS A 27 -15.01 7.93 -5.23
N ALA A 28 -13.88 7.23 -5.35
CA ALA A 28 -12.59 7.80 -5.75
C ALA A 28 -12.01 7.16 -7.03
N ASN A 29 -12.49 5.99 -7.48
CA ASN A 29 -11.94 5.27 -8.65
C ASN A 29 -12.06 6.02 -10.00
N THR A 30 -12.95 7.01 -10.07
CA THR A 30 -13.11 7.84 -11.27
C THR A 30 -11.92 8.79 -11.46
N VAL A 31 -11.24 9.15 -10.36
CA VAL A 31 -10.11 10.10 -10.35
C VAL A 31 -8.80 9.44 -9.97
N ASN A 32 -8.81 8.37 -9.17
CA ASN A 32 -7.63 7.58 -8.83
C ASN A 32 -7.71 6.21 -9.49
N LYS A 33 -6.65 5.84 -10.21
CA LYS A 33 -6.58 4.54 -10.90
C LYS A 33 -5.83 3.46 -10.14
N HIS A 34 -5.14 3.81 -9.06
CA HIS A 34 -4.36 2.87 -8.27
C HIS A 34 -5.03 2.69 -6.91
N LEU A 35 -5.60 1.51 -6.69
CA LEU A 35 -6.46 1.18 -5.56
C LEU A 35 -5.86 0.01 -4.78
N LEU A 36 -5.81 0.10 -3.46
CA LEU A 36 -5.39 -1.02 -2.60
C LEU A 36 -6.54 -1.48 -1.71
N VAL A 37 -6.79 -2.78 -1.70
CA VAL A 37 -7.88 -3.42 -0.95
C VAL A 37 -7.32 -4.59 -0.15
N ALA A 38 -7.52 -4.58 1.17
CA ALA A 38 -7.20 -5.74 1.99
C ALA A 38 -8.23 -6.86 1.80
N VAL A 39 -7.79 -8.11 1.81
CA VAL A 39 -8.70 -9.27 1.72
C VAL A 39 -9.77 -9.26 2.81
N ASN A 40 -9.46 -8.67 3.97
CA ASN A 40 -10.40 -8.51 5.06
C ASN A 40 -11.54 -7.56 4.77
N GLU A 41 -11.48 -6.75 3.71
CA GLU A 41 -12.58 -5.88 3.27
C GLU A 41 -13.44 -6.50 2.17
N ILE A 42 -13.13 -7.72 1.73
CA ILE A 42 -13.82 -8.42 0.64
C ILE A 42 -14.62 -9.59 1.25
N HIS A 43 -15.94 -9.44 1.39
CA HIS A 43 -16.78 -10.45 2.06
C HIS A 43 -17.97 -10.93 1.23
N THR A 44 -18.43 -10.11 0.28
CA THR A 44 -19.68 -10.33 -0.43
C THR A 44 -19.45 -10.34 -1.93
N ASP A 45 -20.39 -10.94 -2.67
CA ASP A 45 -20.40 -10.85 -4.14
C ASP A 45 -20.50 -9.41 -4.63
N GLU A 46 -21.14 -8.52 -3.86
CA GLU A 46 -21.14 -7.08 -4.11
C GLU A 46 -19.72 -6.52 -4.13
N HIS A 47 -18.88 -6.87 -3.14
CA HIS A 47 -17.50 -6.40 -3.09
C HIS A 47 -16.68 -6.93 -4.28
N PHE A 48 -16.86 -8.19 -4.65
CA PHE A 48 -16.22 -8.73 -5.84
C PHE A 48 -16.68 -8.03 -7.13
N GLY A 49 -17.99 -7.77 -7.27
CA GLY A 49 -18.52 -7.00 -8.41
C GLY A 49 -17.94 -5.59 -8.50
N MET A 50 -17.65 -4.96 -7.36
CA MET A 50 -16.94 -3.66 -7.33
C MET A 50 -15.49 -3.78 -7.80
N LEU A 51 -14.76 -4.83 -7.39
CA LEU A 51 -13.40 -5.09 -7.87
C LEU A 51 -13.39 -5.32 -9.39
N ASP A 52 -14.31 -6.16 -9.89
CA ASP A 52 -14.48 -6.43 -11.32
C ASP A 52 -14.76 -5.12 -12.09
N MET A 53 -15.62 -4.25 -11.54
CA MET A 53 -15.90 -2.92 -12.09
C MET A 53 -14.65 -2.01 -12.08
N PHE A 54 -13.85 -2.01 -11.02
CA PHE A 54 -12.62 -1.20 -10.97
C PHE A 54 -11.64 -1.63 -12.07
N ILE A 55 -11.44 -2.93 -12.23
CA ILE A 55 -10.57 -3.51 -13.25
C ILE A 55 -11.10 -3.16 -14.65
N ALA A 56 -12.40 -3.33 -14.90
CA ALA A 56 -13.03 -2.97 -16.17
C ALA A 56 -12.89 -1.46 -16.51
N ASN A 57 -12.83 -0.60 -15.50
CA ASN A 57 -12.59 0.84 -15.62
C ASN A 57 -11.09 1.22 -15.75
N GLY A 58 -10.22 0.23 -15.94
CA GLY A 58 -8.78 0.39 -16.11
C GLY A 58 -8.05 0.80 -14.82
N CYS A 59 -8.57 0.40 -13.65
CA CYS A 59 -7.87 0.63 -12.38
C CYS A 59 -6.88 -0.52 -12.09
N ASP A 60 -5.70 -0.16 -11.63
CA ASP A 60 -4.74 -1.07 -11.01
C ASP A 60 -5.19 -1.36 -9.58
N VAL A 61 -5.70 -2.57 -9.36
CA VAL A 61 -6.10 -3.03 -8.01
C VAL A 61 -4.95 -3.83 -7.40
N PHE A 62 -4.50 -3.46 -6.20
CA PHE A 62 -3.48 -4.16 -5.44
C PHE A 62 -4.11 -4.81 -4.20
N ILE A 63 -3.93 -6.12 -4.03
CA ILE A 63 -4.54 -6.85 -2.91
C ILE A 63 -3.56 -6.90 -1.73
N ASP A 64 -4.01 -6.40 -0.58
CA ASP A 64 -3.29 -6.50 0.69
C ASP A 64 -3.72 -7.76 1.47
N SER A 65 -2.77 -8.38 2.16
CA SER A 65 -2.96 -9.67 2.83
C SER A 65 -3.89 -9.61 4.04
N GLY A 66 -4.19 -8.42 4.56
CA GLY A 66 -5.05 -8.24 5.73
C GLY A 66 -4.40 -8.59 7.07
N VAL A 67 -3.11 -8.99 7.08
CA VAL A 67 -2.37 -9.38 8.29
C VAL A 67 -2.39 -8.30 9.36
N TYR A 68 -2.27 -7.03 8.97
CA TYR A 68 -2.34 -5.92 9.92
C TYR A 68 -3.67 -5.90 10.68
N ASN A 69 -4.80 -6.15 10.01
CA ASN A 69 -6.11 -6.18 10.67
C ASN A 69 -6.26 -7.41 11.57
N LEU A 70 -5.80 -8.59 11.12
CA LEU A 70 -5.79 -9.81 11.93
C LEU A 70 -5.01 -9.59 13.24
N ALA A 71 -3.80 -9.06 13.14
CA ALA A 71 -2.98 -8.73 14.30
C ALA A 71 -3.61 -7.67 15.20
N THR A 72 -4.34 -6.71 14.62
CA THR A 72 -5.08 -5.69 15.37
C THR A 72 -6.16 -6.31 16.21
N GLU A 73 -7.00 -7.14 15.60
CA GLU A 73 -8.13 -7.81 16.26
C GLU A 73 -7.63 -8.73 17.38
N HIS A 74 -6.59 -9.53 17.10
CA HIS A 74 -5.96 -10.38 18.11
C HIS A 74 -5.36 -9.56 19.26
N ALA A 75 -4.61 -8.48 18.96
CA ALA A 75 -4.02 -7.61 19.97
C ALA A 75 -5.09 -7.02 20.91
N HIS A 76 -6.24 -6.62 20.36
CA HIS A 76 -7.37 -6.13 21.14
C HIS A 76 -8.02 -7.22 22.00
N ALA A 77 -8.29 -8.40 21.43
CA ALA A 77 -8.91 -9.52 22.14
C ALA A 77 -8.06 -10.00 23.33
N HIS A 78 -6.73 -10.05 23.15
CA HIS A 78 -5.78 -10.56 24.15
C HIS A 78 -5.08 -9.46 24.94
N ARG A 79 -5.47 -8.20 24.77
CA ARG A 79 -4.93 -7.02 25.47
C ARG A 79 -3.40 -6.93 25.40
N MET A 80 -2.84 -7.13 24.21
CA MET A 80 -1.41 -7.02 23.95
C MET A 80 -1.09 -5.90 22.93
N SER A 81 0.19 -5.60 22.74
CA SER A 81 0.59 -4.65 21.71
C SER A 81 0.49 -5.26 20.31
N MET A 82 0.29 -4.39 19.32
CA MET A 82 0.29 -4.77 17.90
C MET A 82 1.57 -5.48 17.49
N ASP A 83 2.72 -4.92 17.89
CA ASP A 83 4.04 -5.47 17.53
C ASP A 83 4.22 -6.89 18.09
N ARG A 84 3.66 -7.14 19.28
CA ARG A 84 3.65 -8.48 19.85
C ARG A 84 2.77 -9.42 19.04
N ALA A 85 1.55 -9.01 18.69
CA ALA A 85 0.64 -9.80 17.89
C ALA A 85 1.22 -10.14 16.49
N LEU A 86 1.83 -9.17 15.80
CA LEU A 86 2.51 -9.39 14.51
C LEU A 86 3.72 -10.34 14.60
N SER A 87 4.31 -10.46 15.79
CA SER A 87 5.45 -11.35 16.04
C SER A 87 5.03 -12.78 16.40
N LEU A 88 3.75 -13.04 16.71
CA LEU A 88 3.25 -14.37 17.01
C LEU A 88 3.35 -15.27 15.78
N ALA A 89 3.63 -16.57 15.99
CA ALA A 89 3.60 -17.52 14.89
C ALA A 89 2.18 -17.60 14.32
N PRO A 90 2.03 -18.01 13.04
CA PRO A 90 0.72 -18.26 12.44
C PRO A 90 -0.23 -19.14 13.27
N ASP A 91 0.30 -20.14 13.98
CA ASP A 91 -0.52 -21.06 14.80
C ASP A 91 -0.94 -20.43 16.15
N ASP A 92 -0.33 -19.30 16.52
CA ASP A 92 -0.57 -18.59 17.79
C ASP A 92 -1.45 -17.35 17.63
N ILE A 93 -1.87 -17.01 16.40
CA ILE A 93 -2.76 -15.88 16.12
C ILE A 93 -4.15 -16.39 15.76
N ASP A 94 -5.17 -15.77 16.36
CA ASP A 94 -6.56 -16.15 16.10
C ASP A 94 -6.89 -15.99 14.61
N ASP A 95 -7.73 -16.89 14.09
CA ASP A 95 -8.30 -16.85 12.74
C ASP A 95 -7.26 -16.81 11.59
N PHE A 96 -6.01 -17.23 11.82
CA PHE A 96 -4.99 -17.26 10.78
C PHE A 96 -5.36 -18.17 9.61
N THR A 97 -5.94 -19.33 9.89
CA THR A 97 -6.28 -20.32 8.87
C THR A 97 -7.38 -19.77 7.96
N GLU A 98 -8.37 -19.11 8.55
CA GLU A 98 -9.45 -18.41 7.88
C GLU A 98 -8.92 -17.29 6.98
N LEU A 99 -7.97 -16.49 7.49
CA LEU A 99 -7.29 -15.47 6.67
C LEU A 99 -6.53 -16.11 5.50
N PHE A 100 -5.75 -17.16 5.75
CA PHE A 100 -4.95 -17.85 4.74
C PHE A 100 -5.83 -18.41 3.62
N ASP A 101 -6.91 -19.13 3.98
CA ASP A 101 -7.83 -19.72 3.01
C ASP A 101 -8.58 -18.65 2.21
N LYS A 102 -9.03 -17.59 2.89
CA LYS A 102 -9.68 -16.43 2.25
C LYS A 102 -8.73 -15.74 1.27
N TYR A 103 -7.48 -15.52 1.68
CA TYR A 103 -6.45 -14.92 0.85
C TYR A 103 -6.20 -15.75 -0.41
N VAL A 104 -5.99 -17.06 -0.26
CA VAL A 104 -5.78 -17.98 -1.39
C VAL A 104 -6.97 -17.95 -2.35
N ALA A 105 -8.21 -17.98 -1.82
CA ALA A 105 -9.42 -17.94 -2.64
C ALA A 105 -9.53 -16.64 -3.46
N ILE A 106 -9.30 -15.49 -2.82
CA ILE A 106 -9.36 -14.18 -3.49
C ILE A 106 -8.25 -14.07 -4.54
N VAL A 107 -7.01 -14.38 -4.18
CA VAL A 107 -5.86 -14.26 -5.10
C VAL A 107 -6.03 -15.19 -6.30
N ARG A 108 -6.54 -16.41 -6.12
CA ARG A 108 -6.83 -17.32 -7.25
C ARG A 108 -7.94 -16.79 -8.16
N ARG A 109 -9.00 -16.21 -7.57
CA ARG A 109 -10.11 -15.63 -8.35
C ARG A 109 -9.65 -14.42 -9.17
N MET A 110 -8.86 -13.55 -8.55
CA MET A 110 -8.40 -12.31 -9.19
C MET A 110 -7.28 -12.59 -10.20
N GLY A 111 -6.33 -13.45 -9.85
CA GLY A 111 -5.24 -13.88 -10.73
C GLY A 111 -4.45 -12.71 -11.31
N ASP A 112 -4.25 -12.74 -12.63
CA ASP A 112 -3.52 -11.71 -13.37
C ASP A 112 -4.38 -10.47 -13.72
N GLN A 113 -5.62 -10.39 -13.23
CA GLN A 113 -6.48 -9.22 -13.45
C GLN A 113 -6.14 -8.04 -12.53
N VAL A 114 -5.47 -8.33 -11.41
CA VAL A 114 -5.02 -7.33 -10.43
C VAL A 114 -3.57 -6.93 -10.69
N TRP A 115 -3.16 -5.77 -10.21
CA TRP A 115 -1.78 -5.28 -10.27
C TRP A 115 -0.81 -6.23 -9.55
N GLY A 116 -1.25 -6.77 -8.41
CA GLY A 116 -0.50 -7.74 -7.64
C GLY A 116 -1.21 -8.10 -6.35
N TYR A 117 -0.53 -8.87 -5.50
CA TYR A 117 -1.01 -9.24 -4.18
C TYR A 117 0.17 -9.38 -3.20
N ILE A 118 0.03 -8.80 -2.02
CA ILE A 118 1.07 -8.72 -0.97
C ILE A 118 1.09 -10.03 -0.19
N GLU A 119 2.27 -10.53 0.22
CA GLU A 119 2.36 -11.75 1.01
C GLU A 119 1.71 -11.62 2.41
N ILE A 120 1.40 -12.77 3.00
CA ILE A 120 1.00 -12.87 4.41
C ILE A 120 2.28 -12.89 5.26
N ASP A 121 2.60 -11.78 5.91
CA ASP A 121 3.87 -11.50 6.60
C ASP A 121 3.80 -11.63 8.14
N GLN A 122 3.01 -12.60 8.62
CA GLN A 122 2.83 -12.89 10.04
C GLN A 122 4.01 -13.68 10.66
N GLY A 123 4.41 -13.32 11.89
CA GLY A 123 5.30 -14.13 12.72
C GLY A 123 6.79 -13.98 12.44
N GLY A 124 7.22 -12.85 11.89
CA GLY A 124 8.64 -12.55 11.65
C GLY A 124 9.23 -13.29 10.44
N ARG A 125 10.56 -13.15 10.26
CA ARG A 125 11.27 -13.52 9.02
C ARG A 125 11.10 -14.99 8.62
N ASP A 126 11.25 -15.91 9.56
CA ASP A 126 11.21 -17.34 9.23
C ASP A 126 9.80 -17.83 8.90
N ASN A 127 8.79 -17.34 9.64
CA ASN A 127 7.40 -17.73 9.41
C ASN A 127 6.87 -17.16 8.10
N LYS A 128 7.15 -15.89 7.77
CA LYS A 128 6.73 -15.35 6.47
C LYS A 128 7.42 -16.05 5.29
N ILE A 129 8.69 -16.47 5.44
CA ILE A 129 9.36 -17.29 4.41
C ILE A 129 8.64 -18.62 4.23
N ARG A 130 8.31 -19.33 5.32
CA ARG A 130 7.57 -20.60 5.25
C ARG A 130 6.20 -20.43 4.61
N THR A 131 5.47 -19.39 5.00
CA THR A 131 4.14 -19.07 4.44
C THR A 131 4.25 -18.75 2.95
N ARG A 132 5.24 -17.96 2.54
CA ARG A 132 5.49 -17.66 1.13
C ARG A 132 5.84 -18.90 0.33
N THR A 133 6.75 -19.75 0.82
CA THR A 133 7.11 -21.00 0.15
C THR A 133 5.88 -21.88 -0.04
N LYS A 134 5.01 -21.99 0.98
CA LYS A 134 3.74 -22.71 0.87
C LYS A 134 2.84 -22.11 -0.23
N LEU A 135 2.73 -20.79 -0.34
CA LEU A 135 1.96 -20.12 -1.40
C LEU A 135 2.58 -20.34 -2.79
N GLU A 136 3.91 -20.30 -2.89
CA GLU A 136 4.67 -20.56 -4.12
C GLU A 136 4.51 -22.01 -4.60
N ASP A 137 4.52 -22.98 -3.69
CA ASP A 137 4.23 -24.39 -3.98
C ASP A 137 2.79 -24.59 -4.47
N MET A 138 1.86 -23.71 -4.05
CA MET A 138 0.48 -23.66 -4.55
C MET A 138 0.33 -22.91 -5.89
N GLY A 139 1.43 -22.43 -6.47
CA GLY A 139 1.48 -21.70 -7.74
C GLY A 139 1.25 -20.19 -7.61
N LEU A 140 1.15 -19.64 -6.40
CA LEU A 140 0.94 -18.21 -6.15
C LEU A 140 2.29 -17.53 -5.91
N ARG A 141 2.48 -16.31 -6.41
CA ARG A 141 3.77 -15.59 -6.28
C ARG A 141 3.55 -14.22 -5.67
N PRO A 142 3.22 -14.13 -4.37
CA PRO A 142 2.94 -12.87 -3.73
C PRO A 142 4.16 -11.94 -3.71
N VAL A 143 3.92 -10.64 -3.62
CA VAL A 143 4.99 -9.65 -3.44
C VAL A 143 5.53 -9.77 -2.01
N PRO A 144 6.81 -10.13 -1.83
CA PRO A 144 7.39 -10.32 -0.50
C PRO A 144 7.52 -9.01 0.27
N VAL A 145 7.32 -9.04 1.58
CA VAL A 145 7.44 -7.91 2.50
C VAL A 145 8.79 -7.95 3.22
N TYR A 146 9.51 -6.85 3.17
CA TYR A 146 10.73 -6.59 3.91
C TYR A 146 10.47 -5.63 5.08
N HIS A 147 10.89 -6.03 6.28
CA HIS A 147 10.82 -5.26 7.52
C HIS A 147 12.24 -4.87 7.97
N PRO A 148 12.63 -3.58 7.84
CA PRO A 148 14.02 -3.17 8.07
C PRO A 148 14.49 -3.35 9.51
N PHE A 149 13.59 -3.27 10.48
CA PHE A 149 13.92 -3.44 11.90
C PHE A 149 14.13 -4.90 12.29
N ASN A 150 13.53 -5.85 11.57
CA ASN A 150 13.42 -7.25 11.99
C ASN A 150 14.24 -8.19 11.10
N ASP A 151 14.35 -7.89 9.81
CA ASP A 151 14.86 -8.85 8.84
C ASP A 151 16.37 -8.74 8.62
N GLY A 152 16.97 -7.56 8.86
CA GLY A 152 18.34 -7.27 8.46
C GLY A 152 18.46 -7.00 6.96
N TRP A 153 19.42 -6.15 6.59
CA TRP A 153 19.57 -5.70 5.21
C TRP A 153 20.14 -6.75 4.26
N ASP A 154 20.77 -7.80 4.77
CA ASP A 154 21.13 -9.00 3.99
C ASP A 154 19.88 -9.63 3.36
N TYR A 155 18.74 -9.56 4.07
CA TYR A 155 17.48 -10.08 3.55
C TYR A 155 16.89 -9.19 2.45
N PHE A 156 17.06 -7.87 2.55
CA PHE A 156 16.71 -6.97 1.46
C PHE A 156 17.46 -7.37 0.19
N ASP A 157 18.78 -7.56 0.28
CA ASP A 157 19.63 -7.96 -0.85
C ASP A 157 19.21 -9.34 -1.39
N TYR A 158 18.92 -10.30 -0.49
CA TYR A 158 18.38 -11.61 -0.86
C TYR A 158 17.09 -11.52 -1.68
N LEU A 159 16.14 -10.69 -1.26
CA LEU A 159 14.88 -10.47 -1.97
C LEU A 159 15.10 -9.74 -3.30
N ALA A 160 15.93 -8.70 -3.30
CA ALA A 160 16.22 -7.86 -4.47
C ALA A 160 16.87 -8.62 -5.63
N GLU A 161 17.70 -9.62 -5.32
CA GLU A 161 18.29 -10.52 -6.32
C GLU A 161 17.25 -11.47 -6.94
N ARG A 162 16.20 -11.79 -6.19
CA ARG A 162 15.28 -12.88 -6.48
C ARG A 162 13.95 -12.41 -7.01
N TYR A 163 13.37 -11.32 -6.53
CA TYR A 163 12.02 -10.88 -6.90
C TYR A 163 12.07 -9.58 -7.70
N ASP A 164 11.10 -9.41 -8.59
CA ASP A 164 10.92 -8.19 -9.38
C ASP A 164 10.33 -7.04 -8.55
N ARG A 165 9.60 -7.37 -7.48
CA ARG A 165 8.99 -6.41 -6.57
C ARG A 165 9.16 -6.85 -5.11
N ILE A 166 9.28 -5.87 -4.22
CA ILE A 166 9.18 -6.06 -2.77
C ILE A 166 8.27 -5.00 -2.17
N CYS A 167 7.62 -5.32 -1.07
CA CYS A 167 6.97 -4.38 -0.18
C CYS A 167 7.94 -4.00 0.96
N PHE A 168 7.89 -2.75 1.41
CA PHE A 168 8.73 -2.20 2.46
C PHE A 168 7.87 -1.80 3.66
N GLY A 169 7.79 -2.69 4.65
CA GLY A 169 6.93 -2.60 5.82
C GLY A 169 7.56 -1.89 7.02
N ASN A 170 6.74 -1.59 8.04
CA ASN A 170 7.10 -0.92 9.31
C ASN A 170 7.77 0.47 9.19
N VAL A 171 7.88 1.03 7.98
CA VAL A 171 8.44 2.37 7.74
C VAL A 171 7.54 3.48 8.32
N VAL A 172 6.21 3.28 8.29
CA VAL A 172 5.23 4.23 8.84
C VAL A 172 5.30 4.35 10.37
N GLN A 173 5.72 3.29 11.06
CA GLN A 173 5.81 3.26 12.52
C GLN A 173 7.07 3.96 13.05
N ALA A 174 8.09 4.11 12.19
CA ALA A 174 9.32 4.81 12.55
C ALA A 174 9.07 6.30 12.78
N ASP A 175 9.83 6.90 13.71
CA ASP A 175 9.93 8.35 13.83
C ASP A 175 10.50 8.97 12.54
N MET A 176 10.36 10.28 12.39
CA MET A 176 10.70 10.97 11.14
C MET A 176 12.18 10.82 10.73
N GLU A 177 13.11 10.86 11.69
CA GLU A 177 14.54 10.77 11.40
C GLU A 177 14.93 9.34 11.02
N THR A 178 14.40 8.36 11.74
CA THR A 178 14.57 6.95 11.39
C THR A 178 13.96 6.64 10.03
N ARG A 179 12.74 7.13 9.76
CA ARG A 179 12.05 6.96 8.47
C ARG A 179 12.87 7.50 7.30
N LYS A 180 13.44 8.71 7.43
CA LYS A 180 14.34 9.29 6.43
C LYS A 180 15.51 8.37 6.13
N ARG A 181 16.20 7.89 7.18
CA ARG A 181 17.35 6.98 7.04
C ARG A 181 16.95 5.69 6.35
N LEU A 182 15.82 5.09 6.71
CA LEU A 182 15.34 3.84 6.11
C LEU A 182 15.06 3.99 4.62
N ILE A 183 14.33 5.04 4.22
CA ILE A 183 13.99 5.28 2.81
C ILE A 183 15.23 5.62 2.00
N ALA A 184 16.10 6.51 2.50
CA ALA A 184 17.37 6.82 1.84
C ALA A 184 18.26 5.57 1.66
N THR A 185 18.29 4.70 2.67
CA THR A 185 19.05 3.45 2.61
C THR A 185 18.47 2.46 1.61
N ALA A 186 17.14 2.31 1.57
CA ALA A 186 16.47 1.46 0.59
C ALA A 186 16.70 1.95 -0.85
N TRP A 187 16.62 3.28 -1.06
CA TRP A 187 16.93 3.90 -2.34
C TRP A 187 18.39 3.66 -2.77
N GLU A 188 19.36 3.88 -1.88
CA GLU A 188 20.78 3.65 -2.21
C GLU A 188 21.05 2.18 -2.52
N ARG A 189 20.47 1.24 -1.77
CA ARG A 189 20.60 -0.20 -2.06
C ARG A 189 19.94 -0.59 -3.38
N ARG A 190 18.76 -0.05 -3.69
CA ARG A 190 18.05 -0.28 -4.96
C ARG A 190 18.93 0.02 -6.17
N ARG A 191 19.88 0.95 -6.08
CA ARG A 191 20.82 1.26 -7.18
C ARG A 191 21.64 0.05 -7.64
N LYS A 192 21.88 -0.94 -6.77
CA LYS A 192 22.51 -2.22 -7.14
C LYS A 192 21.55 -3.18 -7.87
N TYR A 193 20.26 -2.91 -7.77
CA TYR A 193 19.15 -3.72 -8.27
C TYR A 193 18.17 -2.86 -9.09
N PRO A 194 18.59 -2.29 -10.24
CA PRO A 194 17.83 -1.25 -10.96
C PRO A 194 16.43 -1.70 -11.41
N LYS A 195 16.23 -3.02 -11.58
CA LYS A 195 14.97 -3.66 -11.97
C LYS A 195 14.01 -3.90 -10.80
N LEU A 196 14.47 -3.74 -9.56
CA LEU A 196 13.64 -3.93 -8.38
C LEU A 196 12.61 -2.80 -8.26
N TRP A 197 11.36 -3.17 -8.11
CA TRP A 197 10.30 -2.28 -7.68
C TRP A 197 10.16 -2.32 -6.16
N ILE A 198 10.13 -1.16 -5.51
CA ILE A 198 9.88 -1.05 -4.07
C ILE A 198 8.55 -0.36 -3.82
N HIS A 199 7.65 -1.03 -3.12
CA HIS A 199 6.37 -0.49 -2.64
C HIS A 199 6.43 -0.18 -1.14
N ALA A 200 6.26 1.06 -0.72
CA ALA A 200 6.24 1.43 0.70
C ALA A 200 4.85 1.24 1.32
N LEU A 201 4.75 0.37 2.32
CA LEU A 201 3.48 0.07 2.98
C LEU A 201 3.09 1.16 3.98
N GLY A 202 1.85 1.64 3.86
CA GLY A 202 1.25 2.59 4.80
C GLY A 202 1.86 4.00 4.78
N LEU A 203 2.62 4.34 3.74
CA LEU A 203 3.23 5.65 3.57
C LEU A 203 2.49 6.51 2.53
N THR A 204 1.99 7.68 2.94
CA THR A 204 1.47 8.66 1.99
C THR A 204 2.61 9.28 1.17
N ALA A 205 2.39 9.47 -0.13
CA ALA A 205 3.31 10.24 -0.98
C ALA A 205 3.60 11.62 -0.35
N SER A 206 4.88 11.94 -0.23
CA SER A 206 5.40 13.12 0.50
C SER A 206 6.67 13.62 -0.15
N GLU A 207 7.22 14.73 0.36
CA GLU A 207 8.54 15.22 -0.03
C GLU A 207 9.64 14.17 0.15
N LEU A 208 9.44 13.24 1.08
CA LEU A 208 10.39 12.19 1.40
C LEU A 208 10.44 11.11 0.31
N THR A 209 9.27 10.67 -0.16
CA THR A 209 9.14 9.67 -1.22
C THR A 209 9.48 10.24 -2.60
N THR A 210 9.57 11.57 -2.74
CA THR A 210 10.07 12.22 -3.95
C THR A 210 11.57 12.51 -3.88
N ALA A 211 12.12 12.80 -2.70
CA ALA A 211 13.56 13.06 -2.53
C ALA A 211 14.40 11.78 -2.64
N TRP A 212 13.88 10.65 -2.14
CA TRP A 212 14.45 9.32 -2.32
C TRP A 212 13.37 8.42 -2.94
N PRO A 213 13.25 8.47 -4.28
CA PRO A 213 12.13 7.83 -4.99
C PRO A 213 11.96 6.35 -4.69
N LEU A 214 10.80 6.01 -4.14
CA LEU A 214 10.28 4.64 -4.13
C LEU A 214 9.32 4.50 -5.30
N ASN A 215 9.26 3.32 -5.92
CA ASN A 215 8.47 3.13 -7.13
C ASN A 215 6.97 3.24 -6.85
N SER A 216 6.51 2.78 -5.68
CA SER A 216 5.15 3.05 -5.23
C SER A 216 5.01 3.12 -3.72
N CYS A 217 3.86 3.62 -3.27
CA CYS A 217 3.45 3.63 -1.87
C CYS A 217 1.93 3.55 -1.76
N ASP A 218 1.41 3.23 -0.58
CA ASP A 218 -0.02 3.27 -0.30
C ASP A 218 -0.32 3.99 1.01
N SER A 219 -1.53 4.55 1.11
CA SER A 219 -2.05 4.92 2.42
C SER A 219 -3.56 5.05 2.41
N SER A 220 -4.16 4.94 3.59
CA SER A 220 -5.58 5.29 3.80
C SER A 220 -5.78 6.71 4.35
N THR A 221 -4.69 7.48 4.48
CA THR A 221 -4.67 8.86 5.00
C THR A 221 -5.48 9.83 4.15
N TRP A 222 -5.71 9.51 2.87
CA TRP A 222 -6.56 10.32 1.99
C TRP A 222 -7.97 10.51 2.57
N LEU A 223 -8.46 9.60 3.43
CA LEU A 223 -9.75 9.70 4.13
C LEU A 223 -9.72 10.48 5.44
N ALA A 224 -8.63 11.18 5.77
CA ALA A 224 -8.45 11.85 7.06
C ALA A 224 -9.61 12.80 7.42
N ALA A 225 -10.13 13.53 6.43
CA ALA A 225 -11.25 14.47 6.62
C ALA A 225 -12.52 13.77 7.09
N VAL A 226 -12.77 12.54 6.61
CA VAL A 226 -13.96 11.74 6.94
C VAL A 226 -13.74 10.96 8.24
N ARG A 227 -12.56 10.36 8.44
CA ARG A 227 -12.27 9.51 9.60
C ARG A 227 -12.05 10.28 10.89
N TRP A 228 -11.41 11.44 10.81
CA TRP A 228 -10.96 12.19 11.99
C TRP A 228 -11.47 13.63 12.03
N GLY A 229 -12.25 14.08 11.04
CA GLY A 229 -12.73 15.46 10.98
C GLY A 229 -11.58 16.48 10.90
N ARG A 230 -10.43 16.09 10.35
CA ARG A 230 -9.24 16.92 10.20
C ARG A 230 -8.73 16.83 8.78
N HIS A 231 -8.41 17.98 8.20
CA HIS A 231 -7.92 18.05 6.84
C HIS A 231 -6.84 19.12 6.69
N PHE A 232 -5.74 18.75 6.04
CA PHE A 232 -4.57 19.61 5.83
C PHE A 232 -4.37 19.81 4.35
N ALA A 233 -4.29 21.06 3.90
CA ALA A 233 -3.86 21.37 2.54
C ALA A 233 -2.44 20.88 2.33
N THR A 234 -2.20 20.30 1.15
CA THR A 234 -0.87 19.92 0.69
C THR A 234 -0.40 20.83 -0.43
N VAL A 235 0.86 21.28 -0.36
CA VAL A 235 1.55 22.01 -1.42
C VAL A 235 2.84 21.26 -1.70
N ALA A 236 3.06 20.87 -2.96
CA ALA A 236 4.22 20.04 -3.34
C ALA A 236 4.38 18.79 -2.43
N ASN A 237 3.26 18.10 -2.16
CA ASN A 237 3.16 16.95 -1.24
C ASN A 237 3.55 17.20 0.23
N LYS A 238 3.77 18.45 0.63
CA LYS A 238 4.00 18.85 2.02
C LYS A 238 2.72 19.40 2.64
N ARG A 239 2.38 18.97 3.86
CA ARG A 239 1.27 19.56 4.62
C ARG A 239 1.63 20.99 5.04
N CYS A 240 0.75 21.95 4.75
CA CYS A 240 1.03 23.35 5.02
C CYS A 240 0.09 23.97 6.06
N TRP A 241 -1.24 23.83 5.92
CA TRP A 241 -2.19 24.40 6.88
C TRP A 241 -3.45 23.56 7.00
N HIS A 242 -4.10 23.63 8.17
CA HIS A 242 -5.40 23.01 8.41
C HIS A 242 -6.49 23.83 7.70
N ILE A 243 -7.37 23.19 6.91
CA ILE A 243 -8.35 23.89 6.07
C ILE A 243 -9.62 24.30 6.87
N GLY A 244 -9.71 23.93 8.15
CA GLY A 244 -10.81 24.34 9.04
C GLY A 244 -12.12 23.57 8.80
N SER A 245 -13.15 23.88 9.58
CA SER A 245 -14.41 23.11 9.61
C SER A 245 -15.26 23.20 8.34
N GLY A 246 -15.12 24.27 7.55
CA GLY A 246 -15.86 24.44 6.29
C GLY A 246 -15.46 23.45 5.18
N PHE A 247 -14.35 22.73 5.36
CA PHE A 247 -13.88 21.65 4.48
C PHE A 247 -14.04 20.26 5.12
N ASN A 248 -14.62 20.19 6.33
CA ASN A 248 -14.76 18.95 7.07
C ASN A 248 -16.06 18.22 6.70
N TYR A 249 -16.04 16.91 6.88
CA TYR A 249 -17.23 16.06 6.89
C TYR A 249 -18.10 16.38 8.11
N LEU A 250 -19.40 16.58 7.92
CA LEU A 250 -20.40 16.72 8.99
C LEU A 250 -21.22 15.42 9.11
N PRO A 251 -21.01 14.62 10.16
CA PRO A 251 -21.69 13.33 10.31
C PRO A 251 -23.21 13.42 10.47
N THR A 252 -23.71 14.58 10.90
CA THR A 252 -25.14 14.85 11.12
C THR A 252 -25.89 15.17 9.83
N GLU A 253 -25.18 15.48 8.75
CA GLU A 253 -25.78 15.82 7.46
C GLU A 253 -26.16 14.56 6.67
N ASP A 254 -27.15 14.71 5.78
CA ASP A 254 -27.50 13.66 4.82
C ASP A 254 -26.27 13.23 3.99
N ARG A 255 -26.20 11.93 3.66
CA ARG A 255 -25.02 11.37 2.97
C ARG A 255 -24.66 12.09 1.66
N GLY A 256 -25.65 12.62 0.93
CA GLY A 256 -25.47 13.35 -0.32
C GLY A 256 -25.38 14.88 -0.20
N ALA A 257 -25.51 15.42 1.02
CA ALA A 257 -25.39 16.86 1.29
C ALA A 257 -23.99 17.38 0.92
N PRO A 258 -23.80 18.70 0.71
CA PRO A 258 -22.48 19.29 0.38
C PRO A 258 -21.34 18.87 1.32
N MET A 259 -21.58 18.86 2.64
CA MET A 259 -20.64 18.36 3.66
C MET A 259 -20.98 16.93 4.13
N GLY A 260 -21.82 16.23 3.36
CA GLY A 260 -22.24 14.87 3.59
C GLY A 260 -21.18 13.86 3.18
N HIS A 261 -21.31 12.67 3.75
CA HIS A 261 -20.32 11.60 3.68
C HIS A 261 -19.82 11.26 2.26
N GLN A 262 -20.73 11.16 1.28
CA GLN A 262 -20.37 10.78 -0.09
C GLN A 262 -19.54 11.86 -0.79
N LYS A 263 -19.95 13.12 -0.69
CA LYS A 263 -19.23 14.24 -1.31
C LYS A 263 -17.88 14.46 -0.65
N SER A 264 -17.78 14.32 0.68
CA SER A 264 -16.51 14.39 1.39
C SER A 264 -15.54 13.29 0.94
N ARG A 265 -16.01 12.05 0.73
CA ARG A 265 -15.17 10.96 0.18
C ARG A 265 -14.69 11.27 -1.23
N THR A 266 -15.55 11.77 -2.11
CA THR A 266 -15.16 12.16 -3.47
C THR A 266 -14.13 13.29 -3.46
N MET A 267 -14.30 14.31 -2.60
CA MET A 267 -13.31 15.38 -2.42
C MET A 267 -11.95 14.85 -1.95
N CYS A 268 -11.94 13.93 -0.99
CA CYS A 268 -10.73 13.23 -0.56
C CYS A 268 -10.04 12.49 -1.74
N GLY A 269 -10.84 11.88 -2.63
CA GLY A 269 -10.35 11.27 -3.85
C GLY A 269 -9.66 12.26 -4.79
N TYR A 270 -10.23 13.45 -5.00
CA TYR A 270 -9.61 14.51 -5.80
C TYR A 270 -8.28 14.98 -5.21
N GLU A 271 -8.19 15.14 -3.89
CA GLU A 271 -6.93 15.50 -3.24
C GLU A 271 -5.84 14.44 -3.48
N ALA A 272 -6.18 13.16 -3.26
CA ALA A 272 -5.25 12.06 -3.52
C ALA A 272 -4.80 12.01 -5.00
N HIS A 273 -5.69 12.36 -5.93
CA HIS A 273 -5.34 12.49 -7.33
C HIS A 273 -4.32 13.61 -7.54
N PHE A 274 -4.52 14.79 -6.96
CA PHE A 274 -3.56 15.90 -7.07
C PHE A 274 -2.18 15.54 -6.48
N VAL A 275 -2.14 14.87 -5.32
CA VAL A 275 -0.89 14.36 -4.74
C VAL A 275 -0.18 13.41 -5.71
N THR A 276 -0.92 12.51 -6.35
CA THR A 276 -0.37 11.58 -7.36
C THR A 276 0.18 12.34 -8.56
N ARG A 277 -0.56 13.32 -9.08
CA ARG A 277 -0.12 14.15 -10.22
C ARG A 277 1.12 14.96 -9.90
N THR A 278 1.21 15.54 -8.71
CA THR A 278 2.41 16.24 -8.24
C THR A 278 3.61 15.30 -8.18
N MET A 279 3.44 14.09 -7.63
CA MET A 279 4.51 13.09 -7.57
C MET A 279 5.01 12.70 -8.98
N GLN A 280 4.10 12.44 -9.91
CA GLN A 280 4.43 12.10 -11.30
C GLN A 280 5.17 13.26 -12.00
N GLN A 281 4.70 14.49 -11.82
CA GLN A 281 5.30 15.67 -12.43
C GLN A 281 6.73 15.90 -11.92
N ILE A 282 6.97 15.77 -10.61
CA ILE A 282 8.31 15.92 -10.02
C ILE A 282 9.28 14.89 -10.62
N VAL A 283 8.86 13.64 -10.78
CA VAL A 283 9.69 12.59 -11.38
C VAL A 283 9.98 12.89 -12.85
N GLU A 284 8.97 13.29 -13.62
CA GLU A 284 9.13 13.62 -15.03
C GLU A 284 10.08 14.82 -15.24
N GLU A 285 9.89 15.89 -14.46
CA GLU A 285 10.80 17.05 -14.49
C GLU A 285 12.23 16.66 -14.11
N SER A 286 12.39 15.79 -13.10
CA SER A 286 13.72 15.29 -12.69
C SER A 286 14.40 14.48 -13.80
N ARG A 287 13.65 13.62 -14.51
CA ARG A 287 14.15 12.87 -15.66
C ARG A 287 14.61 13.80 -16.78
N GLN A 288 13.80 14.80 -17.11
CA GLN A 288 14.10 15.77 -18.16
C GLN A 288 15.32 16.64 -17.81
N ALA A 289 15.44 17.07 -16.55
CA ALA A 289 16.51 17.96 -16.10
C ALA A 289 17.87 17.26 -15.96
N VAL A 290 17.88 16.02 -15.46
CA VAL A 290 19.13 15.29 -15.14
C VAL A 290 19.51 14.29 -16.23
N GLY A 291 18.57 13.91 -17.11
CA GLY A 291 18.81 12.90 -18.15
C GLY A 291 19.00 11.48 -17.59
N ALA A 292 18.57 11.23 -16.36
CA ALA A 292 18.69 9.95 -15.65
C ALA A 292 17.37 9.57 -14.98
N ASP A 293 17.13 8.26 -14.78
CA ASP A 293 15.99 7.77 -14.02
C ASP A 293 16.22 7.99 -12.50
N PRO A 294 15.40 8.81 -11.82
CA PRO A 294 15.62 9.16 -10.42
C PRO A 294 15.30 8.03 -9.42
N ALA A 295 14.63 6.95 -9.83
CA ALA A 295 14.59 5.73 -9.02
C ALA A 295 15.92 4.98 -9.07
N GLY A 296 16.79 5.25 -10.05
CA GLY A 296 18.07 4.57 -10.23
C GLY A 296 17.97 3.35 -11.15
N ALA A 297 16.98 3.32 -12.04
CA ALA A 297 16.74 2.20 -12.95
C ALA A 297 17.62 2.20 -14.22
N LEU A 298 18.40 3.25 -14.49
CA LEU A 298 19.26 3.33 -15.68
C LEU A 298 20.71 3.70 -15.31
N PRO A 299 21.72 3.02 -15.90
CA PRO A 299 23.07 3.56 -16.00
C PRO A 299 23.14 4.76 -16.95
#